data_AF-A0A2S5VW66-F1
#
_entry.id   AF-A0A2S5VW66-F1
#
_cell.length_a   1.000
_cell.length_b   1.000
_cell.length_c   1.000
_cell.angle_alpha   90.00
_cell.angle_beta   90.00
_cell.angle_gamma   90.00
#
_symmetry.space_group_name_H-M   'P 1'
#
loop_
_entity.id
_entity.type
_entity.pdbx_description
1 polymer ?
#
loop_
_entity_poly.entity_id
_entity_poly.type
_entity_poly.pdbx_seq_one_letter_code
_entity_poly.pdbx_strand_id
1 'polypeptide(L)'
;MALTPEDVVNKRFQPTKFREGYDQDEVDDFLDEVVVELRRLHQENEELRQRLGSGDAAPAATTAIETPAPAPAAVEQAPVVAEPEPEAAPEPEPVAAPVVAQAPAAPAAVAADDDDETTSTSSLLKLARKLHEEHVREGVEKRDALVAEAHATAARIAAEAEAEQRSKTAVLEKERQVLEGRIDELRTFEREYRTKLKGYIEGQLRELDASGSSEAPATASFGS
;
A
#
# COMPACT_ATOMS: atom_id res chain seq x y z
N MET A 1 6.20 -9.94 -20.16
CA MET A 1 7.09 -8.82 -19.75
C MET A 1 6.19 -7.77 -19.14
N ALA A 2 6.35 -7.45 -17.85
CA ALA A 2 5.59 -6.38 -17.20
C ALA A 2 6.34 -5.06 -17.38
N LEU A 3 5.62 -3.94 -17.31
CA LEU A 3 6.22 -2.61 -17.20
C LEU A 3 6.77 -2.44 -15.77
N THR A 4 7.99 -1.95 -15.64
CA THR A 4 8.51 -1.49 -14.34
C THR A 4 8.10 -0.02 -14.12
N PRO A 5 8.06 0.47 -12.87
CA PRO A 5 7.84 1.90 -12.60
C PRO A 5 8.84 2.80 -13.32
N GLU A 6 10.10 2.36 -13.44
CA GLU A 6 11.16 3.12 -14.10
C GLU A 6 10.99 3.18 -15.63
N ASP A 7 10.32 2.19 -16.25
CA ASP A 7 9.93 2.26 -17.68
C ASP A 7 8.88 3.35 -17.95
N VAL A 8 8.07 3.70 -16.95
CA VAL A 8 7.06 4.76 -17.03
C VAL A 8 7.71 6.13 -16.86
N VAL A 9 8.53 6.33 -15.81
CA VAL A 9 9.27 7.58 -15.57
C VAL A 9 10.20 7.95 -16.75
N ASN A 10 10.83 6.96 -17.39
CA ASN A 10 11.70 7.20 -18.54
C ASN A 10 10.94 7.33 -19.88
N LYS A 11 9.60 7.30 -19.88
CA LYS A 11 8.80 7.28 -21.11
C LYS A 11 8.66 8.67 -21.72
N ARG A 12 9.29 8.89 -22.87
CA ARG A 12 9.10 10.12 -23.67
C ARG A 12 8.15 9.90 -24.84
N PHE A 13 7.11 10.73 -24.90
CA PHE A 13 6.15 10.78 -26.00
C PHE A 13 6.60 11.79 -27.08
N GLN A 14 5.96 11.76 -28.25
CA GLN A 14 6.30 12.63 -29.40
C GLN A 14 5.21 13.70 -29.58
N PRO A 15 5.56 15.01 -29.59
CA PRO A 15 4.56 16.09 -29.59
C PRO A 15 3.82 16.21 -30.93
N THR A 16 2.48 16.16 -30.88
CA THR A 16 1.61 16.11 -32.07
C THR A 16 1.27 17.50 -32.63
N LYS A 17 2.11 18.02 -33.54
CA LYS A 17 1.95 19.38 -34.11
C LYS A 17 0.78 19.61 -35.09
N PHE A 18 0.04 18.57 -35.47
CA PHE A 18 -0.99 18.62 -36.52
C PHE A 18 -2.30 17.88 -36.16
N ARG A 19 -2.48 17.52 -34.89
CA ARG A 19 -3.70 16.92 -34.34
C ARG A 19 -3.86 17.40 -32.91
N GLU A 20 -5.10 17.46 -32.44
CA GLU A 20 -5.39 17.52 -31.01
C GLU A 20 -4.67 16.37 -30.31
N GLY A 21 -3.88 16.71 -29.30
CA GLY A 21 -3.23 15.79 -28.39
C GLY A 21 -3.69 16.08 -26.96
N TYR A 22 -3.34 15.20 -26.03
CA TYR A 22 -3.50 15.47 -24.61
C TYR A 22 -2.57 16.62 -24.18
N ASP A 23 -2.93 17.33 -23.09
CA ASP A 23 -2.01 18.29 -22.48
C ASP A 23 -0.77 17.54 -21.96
N GLN A 24 0.40 18.18 -21.96
CA GLN A 24 1.60 17.53 -21.45
C GLN A 24 1.55 17.46 -19.93
N ASP A 25 1.14 18.55 -19.26
CA ASP A 25 1.16 18.63 -17.81
C ASP A 25 0.14 17.65 -17.19
N GLU A 26 -1.05 17.50 -17.81
CA GLU A 26 -2.07 16.51 -17.43
C GLU A 26 -1.60 15.05 -17.62
N VAL A 27 -0.79 14.79 -18.66
CA VAL A 27 -0.20 13.46 -18.90
C VAL A 27 0.93 13.17 -17.93
N ASP A 28 1.79 14.15 -17.64
CA ASP A 28 2.91 13.98 -16.71
C ASP A 28 2.38 13.78 -15.26
N ASP A 29 1.36 14.54 -14.83
CA ASP A 29 0.65 14.33 -13.54
C ASP A 29 0.04 12.91 -13.43
N PHE A 30 -0.64 12.44 -14.48
CA PHE A 30 -1.24 11.09 -14.51
C PHE A 30 -0.18 9.97 -14.50
N LEU A 31 0.98 10.20 -15.13
CA LEU A 31 2.09 9.23 -15.14
C LEU A 31 2.72 9.10 -13.75
N ASP A 32 2.80 10.19 -12.96
CA ASP A 32 3.27 10.14 -11.57
C ASP A 32 2.29 9.34 -10.67
N GLU A 33 0.97 9.51 -10.82
CA GLU A 33 -0.03 8.67 -10.14
C GLU A 33 0.15 7.17 -10.49
N VAL A 34 0.29 6.87 -11.79
CA VAL A 34 0.53 5.49 -12.27
C VAL A 34 1.85 4.92 -11.74
N VAL A 35 2.91 5.72 -11.57
CA VAL A 35 4.19 5.29 -10.99
C VAL A 35 4.03 4.94 -9.50
N VAL A 36 3.25 5.72 -8.75
CA VAL A 36 2.94 5.44 -7.34
C VAL A 36 2.12 4.15 -7.21
N GLU A 37 1.06 3.98 -7.99
CA GLU A 37 0.26 2.75 -8.01
C GLU A 37 1.09 1.53 -8.44
N LEU A 38 1.91 1.67 -9.48
CA LEU A 38 2.72 0.55 -9.99
C LEU A 38 3.83 0.14 -9.02
N ARG A 39 4.40 1.07 -8.23
CA ARG A 39 5.31 0.75 -7.12
C ARG A 39 4.57 0.02 -6.00
N ARG A 40 3.39 0.50 -5.59
CA ARG A 40 2.54 -0.17 -4.59
C ARG A 40 2.19 -1.60 -5.03
N LEU A 41 1.68 -1.78 -6.25
CA LEU A 41 1.25 -3.08 -6.77
C LEU A 41 2.40 -4.08 -6.88
N HIS A 42 3.63 -3.64 -7.20
CA HIS A 42 4.80 -4.51 -7.14
C HIS A 42 5.13 -4.93 -5.69
N GLN A 43 5.14 -4.00 -4.75
CA GLN A 43 5.39 -4.30 -3.33
C GLN A 43 4.32 -5.24 -2.74
N GLU A 44 3.04 -5.02 -3.07
CA GLU A 44 1.91 -5.87 -2.65
C GLU A 44 2.02 -7.28 -3.28
N ASN A 45 2.43 -7.40 -4.55
CA ASN A 45 2.73 -8.68 -5.18
C ASN A 45 3.93 -9.40 -4.55
N GLU A 46 4.97 -8.67 -4.14
CA GLU A 46 6.13 -9.24 -3.44
C GLU A 46 5.76 -9.72 -2.03
N GLU A 47 4.95 -8.97 -1.28
CA GLU A 47 4.43 -9.42 0.01
C GLU A 47 3.56 -10.67 -0.14
N LEU A 48 2.64 -10.70 -1.11
CA LEU A 48 1.79 -11.87 -1.38
C LEU A 48 2.63 -13.09 -1.80
N ARG A 49 3.67 -12.91 -2.64
CA ARG A 49 4.61 -13.98 -2.98
C ARG A 49 5.43 -14.46 -1.80
N GLN A 50 5.87 -13.57 -0.91
CA GLN A 50 6.56 -13.94 0.33
C GLN A 50 5.63 -14.69 1.29
N ARG A 51 4.35 -14.28 1.39
CA ARG A 51 3.34 -14.94 2.22
C ARG A 51 2.93 -16.32 1.70
N LEU A 52 2.89 -16.51 0.38
CA LEU A 52 2.75 -17.83 -0.23
C LEU A 52 4.02 -18.67 -0.01
N GLY A 53 5.21 -18.14 -0.29
CA GLY A 53 6.49 -18.84 -0.13
C GLY A 53 6.91 -19.16 1.31
N SER A 54 6.27 -18.54 2.31
CA SER A 54 6.43 -18.84 3.74
C SER A 54 5.24 -19.60 4.35
N GLY A 55 4.10 -19.63 3.66
CA GLY A 55 2.88 -20.33 4.07
C GLY A 55 2.64 -21.69 3.39
N ASP A 56 3.24 -21.95 2.23
CA ASP A 56 3.02 -23.17 1.45
C ASP A 56 4.33 -23.86 1.02
N ALA A 57 4.76 -24.83 1.83
CA ALA A 57 5.69 -25.89 1.48
C ALA A 57 5.29 -27.14 2.29
N ALA A 58 4.99 -28.30 1.71
CA ALA A 58 5.14 -28.78 0.32
C ALA A 58 4.12 -29.96 0.11
N PRO A 59 3.97 -30.62 -1.08
CA PRO A 59 4.89 -30.62 -2.22
C PRO A 59 4.34 -30.58 -3.66
N ALA A 60 5.28 -30.19 -4.53
CA ALA A 60 5.32 -30.17 -5.99
C ALA A 60 4.71 -31.35 -6.78
N ALA A 61 4.40 -31.06 -8.07
CA ALA A 61 5.02 -31.75 -9.21
C ALA A 61 4.83 -30.99 -10.55
N THR A 62 5.79 -31.15 -11.50
CA THR A 62 5.61 -31.05 -12.97
C THR A 62 5.30 -29.65 -13.57
N THR A 63 6.07 -29.05 -14.49
CA THR A 63 7.29 -29.47 -15.22
C THR A 63 8.22 -28.28 -15.45
N ALA A 64 9.53 -28.52 -15.62
CA ALA A 64 10.43 -27.57 -16.28
C ALA A 64 10.43 -27.80 -17.80
N ILE A 65 10.60 -26.73 -18.60
CA ILE A 65 11.09 -26.77 -20.00
C ILE A 65 11.78 -25.43 -20.31
N GLU A 66 13.04 -25.55 -20.72
CA GLU A 66 13.87 -24.71 -21.60
C GLU A 66 13.66 -23.18 -21.71
N THR A 67 14.68 -22.44 -21.23
CA THR A 67 15.27 -21.31 -21.96
C THR A 67 15.88 -21.79 -23.29
N PRO A 68 15.91 -20.98 -24.36
CA PRO A 68 17.04 -20.06 -24.52
C PRO A 68 16.73 -18.69 -25.17
N ALA A 69 17.65 -17.74 -24.99
CA ALA A 69 17.71 -16.49 -25.75
C ALA A 69 18.52 -16.68 -27.06
N PRO A 70 18.42 -15.71 -27.99
CA PRO A 70 19.64 -15.23 -28.63
C PRO A 70 19.73 -13.69 -28.72
N ALA A 71 20.97 -13.20 -28.68
CA ALA A 71 21.40 -11.88 -29.17
C ALA A 71 22.02 -12.08 -30.60
N PRO A 72 22.75 -11.14 -31.23
CA PRO A 72 23.02 -9.73 -30.92
C PRO A 72 22.85 -8.76 -32.12
N ALA A 73 23.12 -7.46 -31.92
CA ALA A 73 23.51 -6.52 -32.97
C ALA A 73 24.37 -5.39 -32.37
N ALA A 74 25.37 -4.87 -33.11
CA ALA A 74 26.30 -3.85 -32.63
C ALA A 74 26.79 -2.91 -33.74
N VAL A 75 26.96 -1.62 -33.39
CA VAL A 75 27.78 -0.57 -34.01
C VAL A 75 27.89 0.53 -32.93
N GLU A 76 29.04 0.91 -32.39
CA GLU A 76 30.22 1.56 -33.01
C GLU A 76 29.91 2.87 -33.75
N GLN A 77 30.17 4.00 -33.07
CA GLN A 77 30.78 5.17 -33.70
C GLN A 77 31.39 6.16 -32.68
N ALA A 78 32.66 6.49 -32.93
CA ALA A 78 33.47 7.62 -32.47
C ALA A 78 34.53 7.87 -33.56
N PRO A 79 35.29 8.99 -33.60
CA PRO A 79 35.32 10.15 -32.72
C PRO A 79 34.69 11.40 -33.42
N VAL A 80 35.02 12.71 -33.26
CA VAL A 80 36.33 13.41 -33.21
C VAL A 80 36.26 14.75 -32.42
N VAL A 81 37.22 14.92 -31.50
CA VAL A 81 37.89 16.16 -30.97
C VAL A 81 37.24 17.55 -31.14
N ALA A 82 37.04 18.24 -30.00
CA ALA A 82 37.35 19.66 -29.80
C ALA A 82 37.72 19.92 -28.31
N GLU A 83 38.65 20.85 -28.04
CA GLU A 83 39.35 21.14 -26.77
C GLU A 83 39.99 22.56 -26.89
N PRO A 84 40.29 23.36 -25.83
CA PRO A 84 39.99 23.31 -24.39
C PRO A 84 38.94 24.40 -24.01
N GLU A 85 38.88 25.19 -22.91
CA GLU A 85 39.60 25.46 -21.62
C GLU A 85 38.56 25.94 -20.54
N PRO A 86 38.89 26.28 -19.26
CA PRO A 86 37.94 26.27 -18.14
C PRO A 86 37.52 27.63 -17.53
N GLU A 87 36.39 27.63 -16.81
CA GLU A 87 36.03 28.48 -15.65
C GLU A 87 34.86 27.76 -14.93
N ALA A 88 34.61 27.81 -13.62
CA ALA A 88 35.37 28.09 -12.40
C ALA A 88 34.37 27.78 -11.26
N ALA A 89 34.75 26.97 -10.27
CA ALA A 89 34.00 26.90 -9.02
C ALA A 89 34.31 28.15 -8.18
N PRO A 90 33.37 28.61 -7.34
CA PRO A 90 33.56 28.32 -5.91
C PRO A 90 32.27 27.90 -5.17
N GLU A 91 32.47 27.56 -3.89
CA GLU A 91 31.51 27.01 -2.94
C GLU A 91 30.50 28.05 -2.37
N PRO A 92 29.37 27.61 -1.78
CA PRO A 92 28.33 28.50 -1.27
C PRO A 92 28.73 29.26 0.02
N GLU A 93 28.31 30.53 0.11
CA GLU A 93 28.46 31.33 1.33
C GLU A 93 27.41 30.96 2.40
N PRO A 94 27.81 30.69 3.67
CA PRO A 94 26.88 30.50 4.77
C PRO A 94 26.39 31.86 5.30
N VAL A 95 25.08 32.10 5.23
CA VAL A 95 24.46 33.35 5.73
C VAL A 95 24.66 33.54 7.24
N ALA A 96 25.03 34.77 7.62
CA ALA A 96 25.51 35.09 8.96
C ALA A 96 24.42 35.20 10.04
N ALA A 97 24.83 35.07 11.30
CA ALA A 97 23.98 35.25 12.47
C ALA A 97 23.41 36.67 12.61
N PRO A 98 22.20 36.85 13.18
CA PRO A 98 21.58 38.17 13.33
C PRO A 98 22.36 39.07 14.31
N VAL A 99 22.68 40.28 13.85
CA VAL A 99 23.36 41.29 14.66
C VAL A 99 22.47 41.85 15.78
N VAL A 100 23.08 42.12 16.94
CA VAL A 100 22.40 42.75 18.08
C VAL A 100 22.06 44.19 17.74
N ALA A 101 20.77 44.51 17.63
CA ALA A 101 20.30 45.86 17.34
C ALA A 101 20.58 46.82 18.52
N GLN A 102 21.34 47.87 18.25
CA GLN A 102 21.74 48.88 19.24
C GLN A 102 20.58 49.84 19.53
N ALA A 103 20.08 49.86 20.77
CA ALA A 103 19.03 50.79 21.17
C ALA A 103 19.57 52.23 21.35
N PRO A 104 18.89 53.27 20.81
CA PRO A 104 19.29 54.65 21.03
C PRO A 104 18.90 55.13 22.43
N ALA A 105 19.86 55.64 23.20
CA ALA A 105 19.60 56.29 24.47
C ALA A 105 19.07 57.73 24.25
N ALA A 106 17.94 58.05 24.87
CA ALA A 106 17.33 59.38 24.93
C ALA A 106 17.23 59.84 26.41
N PRO A 107 17.13 61.16 26.69
CA PRO A 107 17.67 61.73 27.91
C PRO A 107 16.78 61.56 29.16
N ALA A 108 17.42 61.74 30.33
CA ALA A 108 16.75 61.75 31.62
C ALA A 108 15.71 62.88 31.74
N ALA A 109 14.53 62.55 32.24
CA ALA A 109 13.52 63.51 32.68
C ALA A 109 13.83 64.00 34.10
N VAL A 110 13.30 65.19 34.44
CA VAL A 110 13.46 65.82 35.76
C VAL A 110 12.28 65.50 36.67
N ALA A 111 12.52 65.46 37.99
CA ALA A 111 11.50 65.13 38.98
C ALA A 111 10.49 66.26 39.21
N ALA A 112 9.20 65.91 39.19
CA ALA A 112 8.07 66.66 39.75
C ALA A 112 6.87 65.70 39.96
N ASP A 113 6.16 65.82 41.08
CA ASP A 113 4.91 65.12 41.45
C ASP A 113 4.94 63.57 41.57
N ASP A 114 5.65 63.06 42.59
CA ASP A 114 5.71 61.63 42.97
C ASP A 114 4.34 60.94 43.22
N ASP A 115 3.31 61.66 43.68
CA ASP A 115 1.99 61.11 44.01
C ASP A 115 1.14 60.72 42.77
N ASP A 116 1.32 61.39 41.63
CA ASP A 116 0.58 61.08 40.40
C ASP A 116 1.27 59.96 39.59
N GLU A 117 2.61 59.88 39.63
CA GLU A 117 3.37 58.79 39.01
C GLU A 117 3.12 57.44 39.73
N THR A 118 3.08 57.43 41.06
CA THR A 118 2.75 56.23 41.84
C THR A 118 1.29 55.76 41.63
N THR A 119 0.36 56.70 41.45
CA THR A 119 -1.03 56.40 41.07
C THR A 119 -1.13 55.84 39.64
N SER A 120 -0.39 56.43 38.70
CA SER A 120 -0.35 56.03 37.29
C SER A 120 0.27 54.64 37.10
N THR A 121 1.38 54.35 37.77
CA THR A 121 2.00 53.00 37.77
C THR A 121 1.09 51.95 38.42
N SER A 122 0.37 52.30 39.50
CA SER A 122 -0.66 51.43 40.08
C SER A 122 -1.81 51.12 39.11
N SER A 123 -2.20 52.09 38.27
CA SER A 123 -3.18 51.91 37.21
C SER A 123 -2.67 50.99 36.09
N LEU A 124 -1.43 51.22 35.63
CA LEU A 124 -0.77 50.41 34.60
C LEU A 124 -0.60 48.95 35.03
N LEU A 125 -0.24 48.68 36.28
CA LEU A 125 -0.15 47.31 36.82
C LEU A 125 -1.51 46.60 36.86
N LYS A 126 -2.60 47.31 37.16
CA LYS A 126 -3.97 46.75 37.11
C LYS A 126 -4.39 46.43 35.67
N LEU A 127 -4.05 47.30 34.72
CA LEU A 127 -4.31 47.08 33.29
C LEU A 127 -3.50 45.89 32.74
N ALA A 128 -2.19 45.84 33.02
CA ALA A 128 -1.31 44.75 32.61
C ALA A 128 -1.75 43.40 33.20
N ARG A 129 -2.17 43.38 34.47
CA ARG A 129 -2.76 42.19 35.10
C ARG A 129 -4.06 41.76 34.40
N LYS A 130 -4.98 42.69 34.13
CA LYS A 130 -6.24 42.38 33.44
C LYS A 130 -5.99 41.80 32.05
N LEU A 131 -5.10 42.40 31.26
CA LEU A 131 -4.72 41.93 29.94
C LEU A 131 -4.05 40.55 29.97
N HIS A 132 -3.25 40.26 31.01
CA HIS A 132 -2.69 38.93 31.22
C HIS A 132 -3.77 37.91 31.59
N GLU A 133 -4.70 38.24 32.50
CA GLU A 133 -5.84 37.37 32.85
C GLU A 133 -6.80 37.13 31.65
N GLU A 134 -6.82 38.05 30.69
CA GLU A 134 -7.53 37.93 29.40
C GLU A 134 -6.79 37.00 28.43
N HIS A 135 -5.50 37.25 28.16
CA HIS A 135 -4.67 36.35 27.33
C HIS A 135 -4.57 34.92 27.88
N VAL A 136 -4.54 34.74 29.22
CA VAL A 136 -4.55 33.40 29.85
C VAL A 136 -5.90 32.70 29.63
N ARG A 137 -7.01 33.44 29.71
CA ARG A 137 -8.35 32.89 29.42
C ARG A 137 -8.46 32.48 27.96
N GLU A 138 -8.09 33.36 27.04
CA GLU A 138 -8.03 33.04 25.61
C GLU A 138 -7.13 31.84 25.31
N GLY A 139 -5.97 31.73 25.98
CA GLY A 139 -5.05 30.60 25.82
C GLY A 139 -5.65 29.28 26.30
N VAL A 140 -6.41 29.30 27.40
CA VAL A 140 -7.18 28.14 27.90
C VAL A 140 -8.31 27.78 26.94
N GLU A 141 -9.12 28.75 26.49
CA GLU A 141 -10.22 28.52 25.56
C GLU A 141 -9.73 27.97 24.21
N LYS A 142 -8.64 28.51 23.66
CA LYS A 142 -8.00 28.01 22.42
C LYS A 142 -7.41 26.61 22.60
N ARG A 143 -6.77 26.32 23.74
CA ARG A 143 -6.28 24.97 24.08
C ARG A 143 -7.43 23.98 24.15
N ASP A 144 -8.50 24.32 24.86
CA ASP A 144 -9.61 23.40 25.11
C ASP A 144 -10.46 23.17 23.85
N ALA A 145 -10.56 24.16 22.95
CA ALA A 145 -11.09 23.98 21.60
C ALA A 145 -10.23 23.01 20.77
N LEU A 146 -8.91 23.19 20.72
CA LEU A 146 -7.99 22.30 20.00
C LEU A 146 -8.00 20.87 20.56
N VAL A 147 -8.10 20.72 21.88
CA VAL A 147 -8.24 19.40 22.54
C VAL A 147 -9.58 18.75 22.19
N ALA A 148 -10.68 19.51 22.15
CA ALA A 148 -11.98 18.99 21.71
C ALA A 148 -11.97 18.56 20.23
N GLU A 149 -11.32 19.33 19.35
CA GLU A 149 -11.15 18.99 17.93
C GLU A 149 -10.27 17.74 17.74
N ALA A 150 -9.16 17.65 18.47
CA ALA A 150 -8.29 16.47 18.48
C ALA A 150 -9.02 15.21 18.96
N HIS A 151 -9.87 15.33 19.99
CA HIS A 151 -10.70 14.20 20.45
C HIS A 151 -11.82 13.86 19.45
N ALA A 152 -12.45 14.84 18.80
CA ALA A 152 -13.48 14.59 17.79
C ALA A 152 -12.92 13.91 16.54
N THR A 153 -11.75 14.35 16.06
CA THR A 153 -11.06 13.73 14.92
C THR A 153 -10.54 12.33 15.25
N ALA A 154 -9.94 12.12 16.43
CA ALA A 154 -9.56 10.80 16.90
C ALA A 154 -10.76 9.84 17.04
N ALA A 155 -11.89 10.30 17.58
CA ALA A 155 -13.11 9.51 17.67
C ALA A 155 -13.70 9.16 16.30
N ARG A 156 -13.62 10.06 15.32
CA ARG A 156 -14.02 9.77 13.92
C ARG A 156 -13.16 8.66 13.32
N ILE A 157 -11.83 8.78 13.42
CA ILE A 157 -10.88 7.78 12.89
C ILE A 157 -11.06 6.42 13.58
N ALA A 158 -11.29 6.40 14.89
CA ALA A 158 -11.57 5.16 15.62
C ALA A 158 -12.88 4.49 15.15
N ALA A 159 -13.96 5.25 15.00
CA ALA A 159 -15.24 4.73 14.53
C ALA A 159 -15.17 4.22 13.07
N GLU A 160 -14.40 4.89 12.22
CA GLU A 160 -14.12 4.51 10.84
C GLU A 160 -13.30 3.21 10.77
N ALA A 161 -12.21 3.12 11.53
CA ALA A 161 -11.38 1.91 11.63
C ALA A 161 -12.16 0.71 12.22
N GLU A 162 -13.01 0.93 13.22
CA GLU A 162 -13.90 -0.13 13.74
C GLU A 162 -14.94 -0.57 12.69
N ALA A 163 -15.50 0.36 11.91
CA ALA A 163 -16.44 0.04 10.84
C ALA A 163 -15.77 -0.78 9.72
N GLU A 164 -14.56 -0.41 9.32
CA GLU A 164 -13.74 -1.21 8.40
C GLU A 164 -13.38 -2.58 8.96
N GLN A 165 -12.98 -2.67 10.24
CA GLN A 165 -12.65 -3.94 10.86
C GLN A 165 -13.86 -4.89 10.84
N ARG A 166 -15.05 -4.37 11.22
CA ARG A 166 -16.31 -5.12 11.20
C ARG A 166 -16.69 -5.56 9.79
N SER A 167 -16.52 -4.71 8.77
CA SER A 167 -16.82 -5.07 7.38
C SER A 167 -15.84 -6.14 6.84
N LYS A 168 -14.54 -5.99 7.10
CA LYS A 168 -13.50 -6.96 6.72
C LYS A 168 -13.72 -8.32 7.39
N THR A 169 -14.05 -8.37 8.68
CA THR A 169 -14.41 -9.63 9.35
C THR A 169 -15.71 -10.25 8.81
N ALA A 170 -16.69 -9.43 8.43
CA ALA A 170 -17.96 -9.90 7.86
C ALA A 170 -17.83 -10.37 6.39
N VAL A 171 -16.73 -10.04 5.70
CA VAL A 171 -16.36 -10.63 4.40
C VAL A 171 -15.66 -11.97 4.64
N LEU A 172 -14.60 -11.99 5.45
CA LEU A 172 -13.81 -13.20 5.75
C LEU A 172 -14.67 -14.34 6.34
N GLU A 173 -15.64 -14.03 7.19
CA GLU A 173 -16.56 -15.05 7.74
C GLU A 173 -17.52 -15.62 6.68
N LYS A 174 -17.92 -14.84 5.68
CA LYS A 174 -18.71 -15.35 4.53
C LYS A 174 -17.86 -16.24 3.63
N GLU A 175 -16.64 -15.82 3.32
CA GLU A 175 -15.69 -16.60 2.52
C GLU A 175 -15.38 -17.93 3.21
N ARG A 176 -15.13 -17.89 4.54
CA ARG A 176 -14.99 -19.09 5.37
C ARG A 176 -16.22 -20.00 5.29
N GLN A 177 -17.44 -19.48 5.43
CA GLN A 177 -18.66 -20.29 5.34
C GLN A 177 -18.85 -20.93 3.95
N VAL A 178 -18.49 -20.23 2.86
CA VAL A 178 -18.50 -20.78 1.50
C VAL A 178 -17.47 -21.90 1.34
N LEU A 179 -16.26 -21.73 1.88
CA LEU A 179 -15.20 -22.74 1.86
C LEU A 179 -15.55 -23.96 2.72
N GLU A 180 -16.10 -23.77 3.93
CA GLU A 180 -16.57 -24.85 4.81
C GLU A 180 -17.69 -25.66 4.14
N GLY A 181 -18.68 -24.99 3.53
CA GLY A 181 -19.72 -25.65 2.73
C GLY A 181 -19.15 -26.46 1.57
N ARG A 182 -18.20 -25.90 0.81
CA ARG A 182 -17.56 -26.60 -0.32
C ARG A 182 -16.72 -27.80 0.13
N ILE A 183 -16.10 -27.74 1.31
CA ILE A 183 -15.39 -28.88 1.91
C ILE A 183 -16.35 -30.03 2.23
N ASP A 184 -17.53 -29.75 2.79
CA ASP A 184 -18.51 -30.79 3.12
C ASP A 184 -19.29 -31.32 1.91
N GLU A 185 -19.48 -30.52 0.85
CA GLU A 185 -19.86 -31.01 -0.48
C GLU A 185 -18.85 -32.04 -1.01
N LEU A 186 -17.55 -31.69 -1.01
CA LEU A 186 -16.48 -32.55 -1.53
C LEU A 186 -16.32 -33.84 -0.71
N ARG A 187 -16.41 -33.77 0.63
CA ARG A 187 -16.45 -34.95 1.52
C ARG A 187 -17.66 -35.85 1.24
N THR A 188 -18.81 -35.27 0.90
CA THR A 188 -20.02 -36.05 0.57
C THR A 188 -19.89 -36.70 -0.80
N PHE A 189 -19.40 -35.96 -1.79
CA PHE A 189 -19.07 -36.49 -3.12
C PHE A 189 -18.05 -37.63 -3.05
N GLU A 190 -16.98 -37.50 -2.24
CA GLU A 190 -15.97 -38.54 -2.03
C GLU A 190 -16.58 -39.83 -1.47
N ARG A 191 -17.42 -39.72 -0.43
CA ARG A 191 -18.13 -40.87 0.19
C ARG A 191 -19.07 -41.56 -0.80
N GLU A 192 -19.86 -40.77 -1.52
CA GLU A 192 -20.76 -41.28 -2.55
C GLU A 192 -20.01 -41.94 -3.71
N TYR A 193 -18.94 -41.31 -4.20
CA TYR A 193 -18.13 -41.81 -5.30
C TYR A 193 -17.45 -43.14 -4.92
N ARG A 194 -16.87 -43.24 -3.71
CA ARG A 194 -16.34 -44.52 -3.20
C ARG A 194 -17.41 -45.61 -3.11
N THR A 195 -18.62 -45.28 -2.66
CA THR A 195 -19.73 -46.24 -2.57
C THR A 195 -20.21 -46.69 -3.95
N LYS A 196 -20.34 -45.76 -4.90
CA LYS A 196 -20.72 -46.04 -6.29
C LYS A 196 -19.67 -46.89 -7.00
N LEU A 197 -18.38 -46.55 -6.85
CA LEU A 197 -17.26 -47.30 -7.41
C LEU A 197 -17.16 -48.72 -6.81
N LYS A 198 -17.32 -48.86 -5.49
CA LYS A 198 -17.36 -50.18 -4.83
C LYS A 198 -18.52 -51.02 -5.36
N GLY A 199 -19.74 -50.47 -5.41
CA GLY A 199 -20.91 -51.17 -5.93
C GLY A 199 -20.80 -51.57 -7.41
N TYR A 200 -20.13 -50.75 -8.22
CA TYR A 200 -19.83 -51.06 -9.62
C TYR A 200 -18.87 -52.26 -9.73
N ILE A 201 -17.75 -52.24 -8.99
CA ILE A 201 -16.76 -53.35 -8.99
C ILE A 201 -17.39 -54.64 -8.46
N GLU A 202 -18.17 -54.59 -7.38
CA GLU A 202 -18.91 -55.76 -6.86
C GLU A 202 -19.99 -56.27 -7.82
N GLY A 203 -20.52 -55.41 -8.69
CA GLY A 203 -21.43 -55.77 -9.77
C GLY A 203 -20.70 -56.51 -10.89
N GLN A 204 -19.60 -55.95 -11.40
CA GLN A 204 -18.78 -56.57 -12.44
C GLN A 204 -18.23 -57.94 -12.01
N LEU A 205 -17.80 -58.08 -10.75
CA LEU A 205 -17.35 -59.37 -10.21
C LEU A 205 -18.47 -60.41 -10.22
N ARG A 206 -19.69 -60.05 -9.76
CA ARG A 206 -20.85 -60.96 -9.81
C ARG A 206 -21.30 -61.31 -11.23
N GLU A 207 -21.13 -60.41 -12.19
CA GLU A 207 -21.41 -60.67 -13.61
C GLU A 207 -20.38 -61.64 -14.22
N LEU A 208 -19.10 -61.47 -13.89
CA LEU A 208 -18.03 -62.40 -14.26
C LEU A 208 -18.26 -63.79 -13.64
N ASP A 209 -18.53 -63.88 -12.34
CA ASP A 209 -18.85 -65.14 -11.64
C ASP A 209 -20.05 -65.85 -12.28
N ALA A 210 -21.10 -65.10 -12.63
CA ALA A 210 -22.29 -65.63 -13.30
C ALA A 210 -22.00 -66.11 -14.73
N SER A 211 -21.22 -65.37 -15.51
CA SER A 211 -20.83 -65.78 -16.88
C SER A 211 -19.97 -67.05 -16.87
N GLY A 212 -18.95 -67.13 -16.02
CA GLY A 212 -18.12 -68.32 -15.86
C GLY A 212 -18.88 -69.53 -15.32
N SER A 213 -19.88 -69.30 -14.47
CA SER A 213 -20.82 -70.35 -14.04
C SER A 213 -21.71 -70.83 -15.18
N SER A 214 -22.10 -69.94 -16.10
CA SER A 214 -23.00 -70.27 -17.23
C SER A 214 -22.32 -71.06 -18.36
N GLU A 215 -20.98 -71.10 -18.44
CA GLU A 215 -20.25 -71.97 -19.37
C GLU A 215 -20.15 -73.43 -18.87
N ALA A 216 -20.56 -73.72 -17.63
CA ALA A 216 -20.60 -75.08 -17.07
C ALA A 216 -22.04 -75.55 -16.86
N PRO A 217 -22.64 -76.23 -17.87
CA PRO A 217 -22.67 -77.70 -17.76
C PRO A 217 -22.68 -78.45 -19.13
N ALA A 218 -21.65 -79.26 -19.40
CA ALA A 218 -21.63 -80.12 -20.61
C ALA A 218 -20.90 -81.49 -20.48
N THR A 219 -20.46 -81.92 -19.29
CA THR A 219 -19.53 -83.07 -19.13
C THR A 219 -19.89 -84.04 -17.99
N ALA A 220 -21.18 -84.35 -17.77
CA ALA A 220 -21.61 -85.20 -16.66
C ALA A 220 -22.79 -86.17 -16.94
N SER A 221 -22.84 -86.84 -18.10
CA SER A 221 -23.70 -88.03 -18.26
C SER A 221 -23.28 -88.97 -19.41
N PHE A 222 -22.28 -89.81 -19.14
CA PHE A 222 -22.06 -91.10 -19.80
C PHE A 222 -21.14 -91.90 -18.87
N GLY A 223 -21.44 -93.12 -18.44
CA GLY A 223 -22.56 -94.01 -18.71
C GLY A 223 -22.05 -95.40 -18.30
N SER A 224 -22.67 -96.02 -17.29
CA SER A 224 -22.06 -97.13 -16.55
C SER A 224 -22.13 -98.48 -17.26
#